data_AF-A0A942JE13-F1
#
_entry.id   AF-A0A942JE13-F1
#
_cell.length_a   1.000
_cell.length_b   1.000
_cell.length_c   1.000
_cell.angle_alpha   90.00
_cell.angle_beta   90.00
_cell.angle_gamma   90.00
#
_symmetry.space_group_name_H-M   'P 1'
#
loop_
_entity.id
_entity.type
_entity.pdbx_description
1 polymer ?
#
loop_
_entity_poly.entity_id
_entity_poly.type
_entity_poly.pdbx_seq_one_letter_code
_entity_poly.pdbx_strand_id
1 'polypeptide(L)'
;MNTRKNELILEKITIRLTNIFEQEADKLIFNDLSYTFDCNKIKIWNKLSKFKDLSDIELMQEIAKFESRALEELYDRYSALLYTIIKKISPDQVTSEQILTEVFVIIWRKISHFDFRNGSVYSWLVTLARNLAVDALRRGRSSVNTGEIYDDNYEDYFILPTFPVQMDSLDLKTAVSLKPKVERALTKLTDTQKYVLHLAYYEGYTIDEIADKLNVPVETVRSKVMNALHSLRDFMVKE
;
A
#
# COMPACT_ATOMS: atom_id res chain seq x y z
N MET A 1 -17.37 5.64 14.79
CA MET A 1 -17.75 4.56 13.86
C MET A 1 -16.55 3.84 13.22
N ASN A 2 -15.33 4.41 13.27
CA ASN A 2 -14.12 3.81 12.67
C ASN A 2 -13.41 2.77 13.58
N THR A 3 -13.56 2.88 14.90
CA THR A 3 -12.83 2.05 15.88
C THR A 3 -13.20 0.57 15.82
N ARG A 4 -14.49 0.24 15.67
CA ARG A 4 -14.98 -1.15 15.58
C ARG A 4 -14.55 -1.86 14.29
N LYS A 5 -14.40 -1.10 13.19
CA LYS A 5 -13.87 -1.63 11.92
C LYS A 5 -12.37 -1.88 12.00
N ASN A 6 -11.62 -0.98 12.64
CA ASN A 6 -10.20 -1.18 12.90
C ASN A 6 -9.95 -2.37 13.82
N GLU A 7 -10.80 -2.60 14.84
CA GLU A 7 -10.74 -3.78 15.71
C GLU A 7 -10.94 -5.09 14.93
N LEU A 8 -11.94 -5.15 14.03
CA LEU A 8 -12.17 -6.31 13.17
C LEU A 8 -11.03 -6.56 12.17
N ILE A 9 -10.37 -5.51 11.69
CA ILE A 9 -9.22 -5.64 10.78
C ILE A 9 -7.99 -6.10 11.56
N LEU A 10 -7.73 -5.56 12.76
CA LEU A 10 -6.66 -6.04 13.63
C LEU A 10 -6.91 -7.47 14.09
N GLU A 11 -8.15 -7.87 14.36
CA GLU A 11 -8.52 -9.26 14.66
C GLU A 11 -8.26 -10.16 13.45
N LYS A 12 -8.61 -9.74 12.23
CA LYS A 12 -8.30 -10.48 10.99
C LYS A 12 -6.81 -10.57 10.70
N ILE A 13 -6.06 -9.47 10.89
CA ILE A 13 -4.60 -9.45 10.78
C ILE A 13 -4.01 -10.38 11.84
N THR A 14 -4.47 -10.29 13.09
CA THR A 14 -4.00 -11.14 14.18
C THR A 14 -4.30 -12.60 13.89
N ILE A 15 -5.53 -12.98 13.53
CA ILE A 15 -5.88 -14.37 13.17
C ILE A 15 -5.04 -14.85 11.99
N ARG A 16 -4.86 -14.03 10.95
CA ARG A 16 -4.10 -14.42 9.77
C ARG A 16 -2.61 -14.54 10.08
N LEU A 17 -2.06 -13.64 10.89
CA LEU A 17 -0.70 -13.72 11.40
C LEU A 17 -0.53 -14.92 12.33
N THR A 18 -1.45 -15.17 13.28
CA THR A 18 -1.45 -16.36 14.16
C THR A 18 -1.47 -17.66 13.36
N ASN A 19 -2.29 -17.74 12.30
CA ASN A 19 -2.32 -18.89 11.40
C ASN A 19 -1.03 -19.05 10.57
N ILE A 20 -0.36 -17.94 10.23
CA ILE A 20 0.97 -17.96 9.58
C ILE A 20 2.04 -18.40 10.60
N PHE A 21 1.98 -17.94 11.85
CA PHE A 21 2.91 -18.30 12.92
C PHE A 21 2.76 -19.74 13.43
N GLU A 22 1.57 -20.33 13.34
CA GLU A 22 1.36 -21.76 13.65
C GLU A 22 2.12 -22.70 12.70
N GLN A 23 2.56 -22.22 11.52
CA GLN A 23 3.28 -23.05 10.55
C GLN A 23 4.81 -23.05 10.70
N GLU A 24 5.44 -22.14 11.47
CA GLU A 24 6.90 -21.96 11.40
C GLU A 24 7.74 -22.02 12.70
N ALA A 25 7.26 -21.90 13.95
CA ALA A 25 8.08 -22.24 15.15
C ALA A 25 7.35 -22.30 16.51
N ASP A 26 7.75 -23.29 17.32
CA ASP A 26 7.67 -23.51 18.79
C ASP A 26 6.50 -22.97 19.64
N LYS A 27 5.73 -23.95 20.15
CA LYS A 27 4.55 -23.89 21.04
C LYS A 27 4.75 -23.27 22.44
N LEU A 28 5.87 -22.60 22.74
CA LEU A 28 6.19 -22.19 24.13
C LEU A 28 5.86 -20.72 24.46
N ILE A 29 5.59 -19.86 23.49
CA ILE A 29 5.33 -18.42 23.75
C ILE A 29 3.83 -18.09 23.84
N PHE A 30 2.94 -18.94 23.32
CA PHE A 30 1.52 -18.58 23.12
C PHE A 30 0.55 -18.89 24.27
N ASN A 31 0.99 -19.54 25.35
CA ASN A 31 0.09 -19.90 26.46
C ASN A 31 -0.35 -18.71 27.34
N ASP A 32 0.16 -17.50 27.12
CA ASP A 32 -0.17 -16.32 27.94
C ASP A 32 -1.23 -15.38 27.31
N LEU A 33 -1.76 -15.72 26.13
CA LEU A 33 -2.68 -14.85 25.36
C LEU A 33 -4.16 -15.27 25.37
N SER A 34 -4.57 -16.21 26.24
CA SER A 34 -6.00 -16.52 26.44
C SER A 34 -6.73 -15.48 27.33
N TYR A 35 -6.45 -14.19 27.16
CA TYR A 35 -7.17 -13.11 27.83
C TYR A 35 -8.14 -12.44 26.86
N THR A 36 -9.42 -12.65 27.12
CA THR A 36 -10.56 -11.98 26.49
C THR A 36 -10.29 -10.48 26.28
N PHE A 37 -10.37 -10.04 25.03
CA PHE A 37 -10.16 -8.66 24.59
C PHE A 37 -11.21 -7.72 25.22
N ASP A 38 -10.81 -7.01 26.28
CA ASP A 38 -11.55 -5.89 26.85
C ASP A 38 -11.07 -4.57 26.23
N CYS A 39 -11.92 -3.91 25.44
CA CYS A 39 -11.63 -2.64 24.78
C CYS A 39 -11.27 -1.50 25.77
N ASN A 40 -11.60 -1.60 27.06
CA ASN A 40 -11.16 -0.62 28.05
C ASN A 40 -9.66 -0.70 28.36
N LYS A 41 -9.03 -1.87 28.15
CA LYS A 41 -7.58 -2.02 28.29
C LYS A 41 -6.84 -1.24 27.19
N ILE A 42 -7.32 -1.22 25.94
CA ILE A 42 -6.70 -0.50 24.80
C ILE A 42 -6.46 0.99 25.09
N LYS A 43 -7.36 1.64 25.85
CA LYS A 43 -7.19 3.04 26.26
C LYS A 43 -6.10 3.25 27.31
N ILE A 44 -5.80 2.25 28.14
CA ILE A 44 -4.75 2.31 29.16
C ILE A 44 -3.38 2.01 28.51
N TRP A 45 -3.31 1.15 27.49
CA TRP A 45 -2.08 0.85 26.74
C TRP A 45 -1.60 1.99 25.82
N ASN A 46 -2.51 2.85 25.38
CA ASN A 46 -2.21 4.03 24.56
C ASN A 46 -1.31 5.08 25.27
N LYS A 47 -1.04 4.90 26.57
CA LYS A 47 -0.26 5.83 27.39
C LYS A 47 1.24 5.52 27.44
N LEU A 48 1.72 4.38 26.90
CA LEU A 48 3.14 3.96 26.98
C LEU A 48 3.65 3.19 25.74
N SER A 49 3.19 3.52 24.53
CA SER A 49 3.80 2.94 23.32
C SER A 49 5.11 3.66 23.00
N LYS A 50 6.26 3.03 23.32
CA LYS A 50 7.60 3.46 22.87
C LYS A 50 7.68 3.74 21.36
N PHE A 51 6.79 3.11 20.58
CA PHE A 51 6.79 3.15 19.12
C PHE A 51 6.14 4.43 18.55
N LYS A 52 5.32 5.14 19.32
CA LYS A 52 4.57 6.31 18.84
C LYS A 52 5.46 7.48 18.39
N ASP A 53 6.61 7.63 19.02
CA ASP A 53 7.55 8.72 18.70
C ASP A 53 8.60 8.31 17.66
N LEU A 54 8.64 7.03 17.27
CA LEU A 54 9.58 6.54 16.26
C LEU A 54 9.21 7.06 14.88
N SER A 55 10.22 7.35 14.08
CA SER A 55 10.07 7.59 12.64
C SER A 55 9.59 6.34 11.92
N ASP A 56 9.04 6.51 10.72
CA ASP A 56 8.53 5.38 9.94
C ASP A 56 9.65 4.38 9.59
N ILE A 57 10.89 4.86 9.41
CA ILE A 57 12.04 3.98 9.15
C ILE A 57 12.40 3.15 10.38
N GLU A 58 12.36 3.75 11.57
CA GLU A 58 12.60 3.04 12.84
C GLU A 58 11.49 2.02 13.11
N LEU A 59 10.23 2.34 12.80
CA LEU A 59 9.14 1.36 12.88
C LEU A 59 9.39 0.16 11.96
N MET A 60 9.78 0.40 10.70
CA MET A 60 10.12 -0.68 9.77
C MET A 60 11.30 -1.53 10.28
N GLN A 61 12.28 -0.94 10.95
CA GLN A 61 13.41 -1.66 11.54
C GLN A 61 12.99 -2.52 12.74
N GLU A 62 12.07 -2.05 13.57
CA GLU A 62 11.52 -2.84 14.67
C GLU A 62 10.63 -3.98 14.14
N ILE A 63 9.86 -3.75 13.08
CA ILE A 63 9.11 -4.82 12.39
C ILE A 63 10.05 -5.90 11.85
N ALA A 64 11.23 -5.53 11.32
CA ALA A 64 12.24 -6.49 10.88
C ALA A 64 12.83 -7.34 12.03
N LYS A 65 12.65 -6.91 13.28
CA LYS A 65 12.98 -7.68 14.49
C LYS A 65 11.78 -8.46 15.05
N PHE A 66 10.69 -8.55 14.28
CA PHE A 66 9.43 -9.18 14.67
C PHE A 66 8.74 -8.52 15.87
N GLU A 67 8.88 -7.20 16.04
CA GLU A 67 8.11 -6.43 17.04
C GLU A 67 6.70 -6.10 16.53
N SER A 68 5.70 -6.86 16.96
CA SER A 68 4.31 -6.70 16.49
C SER A 68 3.72 -5.31 16.78
N ARG A 69 4.10 -4.69 17.90
CA ARG A 69 3.65 -3.35 18.29
C ARG A 69 4.13 -2.25 17.34
N ALA A 70 5.26 -2.45 16.66
CA ALA A 70 5.72 -1.53 15.63
C ALA A 70 4.83 -1.59 14.37
N LEU A 71 4.34 -2.80 14.02
CA LEU A 71 3.38 -2.97 12.93
C LEU A 71 2.02 -2.33 13.27
N GLU A 72 1.56 -2.48 14.51
CA GLU A 72 0.32 -1.83 14.98
C GLU A 72 0.40 -0.30 14.86
N GLU A 73 1.50 0.31 15.30
CA GLU A 73 1.71 1.75 15.16
C GLU A 73 1.77 2.18 13.68
N LEU A 74 2.45 1.40 12.83
CA LEU A 74 2.46 1.66 11.39
C LEU A 74 1.05 1.56 10.77
N TYR A 75 0.26 0.59 11.22
CA TYR A 75 -1.14 0.42 10.82
C TYR A 75 -1.97 1.64 11.21
N ASP A 76 -1.88 2.11 12.44
CA ASP A 76 -2.62 3.28 12.92
C ASP A 76 -2.26 4.55 12.12
N ARG A 77 -1.00 4.70 11.72
CA ARG A 77 -0.53 5.83 10.90
C ARG A 77 -1.01 5.79 9.45
N TYR A 78 -0.99 4.61 8.81
CA TYR A 78 -1.13 4.50 7.36
C TYR A 78 -2.46 3.91 6.88
N SER A 79 -3.19 3.17 7.71
CA SER A 79 -4.40 2.43 7.30
C SER A 79 -5.44 3.31 6.60
N ALA A 80 -5.73 4.50 7.12
CA ALA A 80 -6.70 5.42 6.53
C ALA A 80 -6.28 5.94 5.13
N LEU A 81 -4.99 6.23 4.96
CA LEU A 81 -4.43 6.66 3.68
C LEU A 81 -4.48 5.52 2.65
N LEU A 82 -3.93 4.36 3.01
CA LEU A 82 -3.85 3.22 2.11
C LEU A 82 -5.25 2.74 1.72
N TYR A 83 -6.19 2.69 2.67
CA TYR A 83 -7.59 2.36 2.39
C TYR A 83 -8.24 3.34 1.41
N THR A 84 -7.93 4.63 1.51
CA THR A 84 -8.42 5.64 0.55
C THR A 84 -7.92 5.39 -0.87
N ILE A 85 -6.66 4.97 -1.01
CA ILE A 85 -6.04 4.64 -2.30
C ILE A 85 -6.67 3.36 -2.86
N ILE A 86 -6.75 2.31 -2.04
CA ILE A 86 -7.34 1.02 -2.39
C ILE A 86 -8.80 1.21 -2.85
N LYS A 87 -9.62 1.97 -2.12
CA LYS A 87 -11.03 2.22 -2.48
C LYS A 87 -11.23 2.95 -3.81
N LYS A 88 -10.24 3.74 -4.26
CA LYS A 88 -10.28 4.38 -5.58
C LYS A 88 -10.04 3.41 -6.72
N ILE A 89 -9.35 2.29 -6.46
CA ILE A 89 -8.99 1.27 -7.45
C ILE A 89 -9.99 0.11 -7.41
N SER A 90 -10.36 -0.35 -6.21
CA SER A 90 -11.32 -1.42 -5.97
C SER A 90 -12.50 -0.86 -5.14
N PRO A 91 -13.58 -0.38 -5.76
CA PRO A 91 -14.67 0.28 -5.02
C PRO A 91 -15.42 -0.62 -4.05
N ASP A 92 -15.39 -1.95 -4.24
CA ASP A 92 -16.03 -2.88 -3.31
C ASP A 92 -15.39 -2.80 -1.91
N GLN A 93 -16.24 -2.74 -0.89
CA GLN A 93 -15.78 -2.55 0.49
C GLN A 93 -15.08 -3.79 1.03
N VAL A 94 -15.64 -4.97 0.82
CA VAL A 94 -15.09 -6.23 1.35
C VAL A 94 -13.71 -6.48 0.74
N THR A 95 -13.61 -6.33 -0.58
CA THR A 95 -12.36 -6.47 -1.33
C THR A 95 -11.33 -5.44 -0.87
N SER A 96 -11.72 -4.19 -0.65
CA SER A 96 -10.79 -3.16 -0.15
C SER A 96 -10.24 -3.45 1.25
N GLU A 97 -11.10 -3.90 2.16
CA GLU A 97 -10.69 -4.26 3.53
C GLU A 97 -9.74 -5.47 3.52
N GLN A 98 -9.99 -6.44 2.63
CA GLN A 98 -9.12 -7.59 2.41
C GLN A 98 -7.76 -7.18 1.83
N ILE A 99 -7.74 -6.32 0.81
CA ILE A 99 -6.48 -5.81 0.24
C ILE A 99 -5.68 -5.05 1.30
N LEU A 100 -6.34 -4.20 2.10
CA LEU A 100 -5.65 -3.48 3.18
C LEU A 100 -5.00 -4.43 4.17
N THR A 101 -5.72 -5.49 4.56
CA THR A 101 -5.19 -6.54 5.43
C THR A 101 -3.97 -7.21 4.78
N GLU A 102 -4.06 -7.56 3.51
CA GLU A 102 -2.99 -8.20 2.75
C GLU A 102 -1.73 -7.33 2.67
N VAL A 103 -1.88 -6.00 2.54
CA VAL A 103 -0.76 -5.06 2.59
C VAL A 103 0.06 -5.27 3.87
N PHE A 104 -0.57 -5.25 5.03
CA PHE A 104 0.15 -5.39 6.31
C PHE A 104 0.70 -6.81 6.55
N VAL A 105 0.04 -7.83 6.01
CA VAL A 105 0.58 -9.21 6.00
C VAL A 105 1.86 -9.29 5.17
N ILE A 106 1.87 -8.68 3.97
CA ILE A 106 3.07 -8.63 3.12
C ILE A 106 4.18 -7.81 3.77
N ILE A 107 3.85 -6.67 4.38
CA ILE A 107 4.84 -5.87 5.14
C ILE A 107 5.52 -6.75 6.18
N TRP A 108 4.76 -7.49 6.98
CA TRP A 108 5.31 -8.35 8.01
C TRP A 108 6.17 -9.49 7.45
N ARG A 109 5.67 -10.22 6.45
CA ARG A 109 6.35 -11.39 5.85
C ARG A 109 7.59 -11.02 5.05
N LYS A 110 7.56 -9.87 4.37
CA LYS A 110 8.55 -9.48 3.35
C LYS A 110 9.32 -8.20 3.73
N ILE A 111 9.34 -7.84 5.02
CA ILE A 111 10.04 -6.65 5.52
C ILE A 111 11.53 -6.62 5.14
N SER A 112 12.16 -7.80 5.00
CA SER A 112 13.55 -7.95 4.58
C SER A 112 13.83 -7.44 3.16
N HIS A 113 12.82 -7.31 2.31
CA HIS A 113 12.95 -6.77 0.96
C HIS A 113 12.96 -5.24 0.92
N PHE A 114 12.61 -4.57 2.02
CA PHE A 114 12.64 -3.13 2.10
C PHE A 114 14.08 -2.62 2.26
N ASP A 115 14.52 -1.71 1.37
CA ASP A 115 15.83 -1.06 1.51
C ASP A 115 15.77 0.07 2.54
N PHE A 116 16.27 -0.24 3.74
CA PHE A 116 16.36 0.70 4.86
C PHE A 116 17.28 1.91 4.61
N ARG A 117 18.14 1.88 3.59
CA ARG A 117 19.11 2.97 3.35
C ARG A 117 18.53 4.09 2.51
N ASN A 118 17.71 3.75 1.53
CA ASN A 118 17.26 4.71 0.49
C ASN A 118 15.76 4.69 0.23
N GLY A 119 14.99 3.86 0.96
CA GLY A 119 13.55 3.74 0.76
C GLY A 119 12.73 4.82 1.46
N SER A 120 11.91 5.56 0.71
CA SER A 120 10.78 6.30 1.29
C SER A 120 9.73 5.28 1.76
N VAL A 121 9.58 5.10 3.08
CA VAL A 121 8.56 4.20 3.66
C VAL A 121 7.17 4.56 3.13
N TYR A 122 6.82 5.85 3.12
CA TYR A 122 5.57 6.35 2.54
C TYR A 122 5.35 5.85 1.11
N SER A 123 6.35 6.05 0.24
CA SER A 123 6.22 5.72 -1.18
C SER A 123 6.13 4.21 -1.40
N TRP A 124 6.88 3.44 -0.60
CA TRP A 124 6.85 1.98 -0.63
C TRP A 124 5.48 1.45 -0.20
N LEU A 125 4.93 1.92 0.92
CA LEU A 125 3.60 1.52 1.38
C LEU A 125 2.49 1.89 0.38
N VAL A 126 2.53 3.10 -0.17
CA VAL A 126 1.56 3.55 -1.18
C VAL A 126 1.64 2.72 -2.46
N THR A 127 2.85 2.40 -2.91
CA THR A 127 3.07 1.61 -4.13
C THR A 127 2.64 0.16 -3.91
N LEU A 128 2.96 -0.43 -2.76
CA LEU A 128 2.55 -1.79 -2.39
C LEU A 128 1.02 -1.91 -2.37
N ALA A 129 0.34 -0.99 -1.68
CA ALA A 129 -1.12 -0.98 -1.60
C ALA A 129 -1.77 -0.80 -2.99
N ARG A 130 -1.19 0.06 -3.83
CA ARG A 130 -1.64 0.24 -5.20
C ARG A 130 -1.47 -1.04 -6.03
N ASN A 131 -0.30 -1.67 -5.97
CA ASN A 131 0.00 -2.86 -6.75
C ASN A 131 -0.96 -4.00 -6.39
N LEU A 132 -1.20 -4.24 -5.10
CA LEU A 132 -2.19 -5.23 -4.65
C LEU A 132 -3.61 -4.89 -5.10
N ALA A 133 -4.02 -3.62 -5.05
CA ALA A 133 -5.35 -3.23 -5.49
C ALA A 133 -5.55 -3.38 -7.00
N VAL A 134 -4.54 -3.01 -7.80
CA VAL A 134 -4.54 -3.20 -9.26
C VAL A 134 -4.53 -4.68 -9.61
N ASP A 135 -3.73 -5.47 -8.91
CA ASP A 135 -3.62 -6.90 -9.13
C ASP A 135 -4.95 -7.61 -8.82
N ALA A 136 -5.59 -7.28 -7.68
CA ALA A 136 -6.94 -7.76 -7.37
C ALA A 136 -7.97 -7.34 -8.44
N LEU A 137 -7.91 -6.10 -8.93
CA LEU A 137 -8.77 -5.62 -10.03
C LEU A 137 -8.55 -6.42 -11.32
N ARG A 138 -7.29 -6.70 -11.69
CA ARG A 138 -6.94 -7.47 -12.89
C ARG A 138 -7.42 -8.91 -12.81
N ARG A 139 -7.24 -9.55 -11.65
CA ARG A 139 -7.74 -10.90 -11.36
C ARG A 139 -9.28 -10.95 -11.38
N GLY A 140 -9.95 -9.90 -10.91
CA GLY A 140 -11.42 -9.79 -10.99
C GLY A 140 -11.97 -9.57 -12.40
N ARG A 141 -11.26 -8.83 -13.27
CA ARG A 141 -11.68 -8.61 -14.68
C ARG A 141 -11.45 -9.84 -15.57
N SER A 142 -10.44 -10.63 -15.24
CA SER A 142 -10.05 -11.79 -16.05
C SER A 142 -10.72 -13.05 -15.47
N SER A 143 -11.86 -13.47 -16.02
CA SER A 143 -12.30 -14.87 -15.88
C SER A 143 -11.29 -15.86 -16.49
N VAL A 144 -10.34 -15.35 -17.26
CA VAL A 144 -9.18 -16.06 -17.75
C VAL A 144 -8.09 -15.92 -16.71
N ASN A 145 -7.94 -16.99 -15.93
CA ASN A 145 -6.76 -17.33 -15.16
C ASN A 145 -5.52 -16.89 -15.97
N THR A 146 -4.74 -15.91 -15.51
CA THR A 146 -3.48 -15.51 -16.16
C THR A 146 -2.46 -16.65 -16.18
N GLY A 147 -2.79 -17.83 -15.63
CA GLY A 147 -1.94 -19.01 -15.54
C GLY A 147 -0.83 -18.86 -14.52
N GLU A 148 -0.60 -17.63 -14.05
CA GLU A 148 0.35 -17.28 -13.02
C GLU A 148 -0.20 -17.71 -11.66
N ILE A 149 0.48 -18.67 -11.05
CA ILE A 149 0.22 -19.10 -9.69
C ILE A 149 0.60 -17.92 -8.78
N TYR A 150 -0.34 -17.47 -7.96
CA TYR A 150 -0.05 -16.47 -6.94
C TYR A 150 0.75 -17.14 -5.82
N ASP A 151 2.07 -17.09 -5.94
CA ASP A 151 3.06 -17.61 -4.98
C ASP A 151 3.99 -16.50 -4.49
N ASP A 152 4.97 -16.89 -3.66
CA ASP A 152 5.96 -15.96 -3.11
C ASP A 152 6.81 -15.29 -4.19
N ASN A 153 7.07 -15.96 -5.32
CA ASN A 153 7.82 -15.37 -6.43
C ASN A 153 6.97 -14.30 -7.13
N TYR A 154 5.68 -14.57 -7.35
CA TYR A 154 4.76 -13.60 -7.93
C TYR A 154 4.72 -12.30 -7.11
N GLU A 155 4.67 -12.42 -5.78
CA GLU A 155 4.72 -11.26 -4.88
C GLU A 155 6.03 -10.46 -5.08
N ASP A 156 7.17 -11.15 -5.14
CA ASP A 156 8.48 -10.51 -5.28
C ASP A 156 8.64 -9.77 -6.61
N TYR A 157 8.06 -10.28 -7.71
CA TYR A 157 8.18 -9.69 -9.05
C TYR A 157 7.13 -8.63 -9.38
N PHE A 158 5.87 -8.83 -8.97
CA PHE A 158 4.74 -8.03 -9.44
C PHE A 158 4.11 -7.15 -8.36
N ILE A 159 4.28 -7.52 -7.08
CA ILE A 159 3.63 -6.83 -5.97
C ILE A 159 4.61 -5.91 -5.24
N LEU A 160 5.79 -6.42 -4.88
CA LEU A 160 6.77 -5.68 -4.10
C LEU A 160 7.31 -4.47 -4.89
N PRO A 161 7.25 -3.27 -4.31
CA PRO A 161 7.80 -2.08 -4.95
C PRO A 161 9.32 -2.18 -5.10
N THR A 162 9.80 -1.93 -6.32
CA THR A 162 11.23 -1.74 -6.59
C THR A 162 11.48 -0.26 -6.88
N PHE A 163 12.34 0.39 -6.09
CA PHE A 163 12.73 1.78 -6.30
C PHE A 163 14.17 1.89 -6.80
N PRO A 164 14.50 2.94 -7.58
CA PRO A 164 15.88 3.25 -7.88
C PRO A 164 16.66 3.59 -6.59
N VAL A 165 17.96 3.32 -6.61
CA VAL A 165 18.89 3.47 -5.46
C VAL A 165 18.91 4.89 -4.88
N GLN A 166 18.47 5.90 -5.63
CA GLN A 166 18.40 7.29 -5.20
C GLN A 166 16.99 7.81 -5.47
N MET A 167 16.15 7.79 -4.45
CA MET A 167 14.84 8.41 -4.45
C MET A 167 14.76 9.35 -3.26
N ASP A 168 14.32 10.58 -3.49
CA ASP A 168 14.12 11.55 -2.42
C ASP A 168 13.14 10.99 -1.38
N SER A 169 13.50 11.08 -0.11
CA SER A 169 12.64 10.60 0.97
C SER A 169 11.41 11.49 1.08
N LEU A 170 10.26 11.00 0.60
CA LEU A 170 8.97 11.61 0.86
C LEU A 170 8.40 11.01 2.16
N ASP A 171 8.02 11.85 3.12
CA ASP A 171 7.30 11.41 4.31
C ASP A 171 5.79 11.70 4.20
N LEU A 172 5.00 11.10 5.08
CA LEU A 172 3.54 11.27 5.09
C LEU A 172 3.12 12.73 5.26
N LYS A 173 3.80 13.49 6.13
CA LYS A 173 3.46 14.89 6.42
C LYS A 173 3.66 15.78 5.19
N THR A 174 4.78 15.57 4.49
CA THR A 174 5.16 16.26 3.26
C THR A 174 4.22 15.86 2.13
N ALA A 175 3.87 14.58 2.00
CA ALA A 175 2.89 14.14 1.01
C ALA A 175 1.51 14.78 1.22
N VAL A 176 1.06 14.90 2.46
CA VAL A 176 -0.21 15.58 2.81
C VAL A 176 -0.15 17.08 2.50
N SER A 177 0.99 17.75 2.75
CA SER A 177 1.13 19.17 2.44
C SER A 177 1.23 19.44 0.94
N LEU A 178 1.75 18.49 0.15
CA LEU A 178 1.81 18.55 -1.31
C LEU A 178 0.46 18.25 -1.97
N LYS A 179 -0.48 17.57 -1.29
CA LYS A 179 -1.77 17.18 -1.87
C LYS A 179 -2.50 18.33 -2.59
N PRO A 180 -2.69 19.53 -1.99
CA PRO A 180 -3.37 20.63 -2.69
C PRO A 180 -2.62 21.11 -3.93
N LYS A 181 -1.27 21.08 -3.92
CA LYS A 181 -0.45 21.42 -5.10
C LYS A 181 -0.67 20.40 -6.21
N VAL A 182 -0.67 19.10 -5.87
CA VAL A 182 -0.93 18.01 -6.83
C VAL A 182 -2.34 18.14 -7.41
N GLU A 183 -3.36 18.38 -6.59
CA GLU A 183 -4.74 18.56 -7.05
C GLU A 183 -4.88 19.74 -8.02
N ARG A 184 -4.25 20.89 -7.75
CA ARG A 184 -4.21 22.03 -8.68
C ARG A 184 -3.42 21.73 -9.96
N ALA A 185 -2.31 21.01 -9.86
CA ALA A 185 -1.54 20.63 -11.04
C ALA A 185 -2.34 19.67 -11.94
N LEU A 186 -3.11 18.75 -11.34
CA LEU A 186 -4.00 17.85 -12.06
C LEU A 186 -5.12 18.59 -12.80
N THR A 187 -5.67 19.69 -12.27
CA THR A 187 -6.72 20.45 -12.99
C THR A 187 -6.21 21.10 -14.27
N LYS A 188 -4.92 21.47 -14.33
CA LYS A 188 -4.24 22.07 -15.48
C LYS A 188 -3.95 21.07 -16.61
N LEU A 189 -4.02 19.76 -16.35
CA LEU A 189 -3.84 18.74 -17.39
C LEU A 189 -5.02 18.71 -18.35
N THR A 190 -4.74 18.41 -19.62
CA THR A 190 -5.77 18.14 -20.63
C THR A 190 -6.55 16.87 -20.30
N ASP A 191 -7.78 16.74 -20.79
CA ASP A 191 -8.61 15.56 -20.53
C ASP A 191 -7.98 14.28 -21.05
N THR A 192 -7.30 14.34 -22.20
CA THR A 192 -6.53 13.20 -22.72
C THR A 192 -5.42 12.78 -21.76
N GLN A 193 -4.66 13.73 -21.19
CA GLN A 193 -3.60 13.43 -20.22
C GLN A 193 -4.17 12.83 -18.93
N LYS A 194 -5.26 13.40 -18.41
CA LYS A 194 -5.96 12.86 -17.23
C LYS A 194 -6.45 11.44 -17.48
N TYR A 195 -7.02 11.19 -18.66
CA TYR A 195 -7.59 9.90 -19.00
C TYR A 195 -6.53 8.80 -19.12
N VAL A 196 -5.41 9.04 -19.81
CA VAL A 196 -4.32 8.03 -19.89
C VAL A 196 -3.68 7.77 -18.53
N LEU A 197 -3.53 8.81 -17.69
CA LEU A 197 -3.06 8.64 -16.32
C LEU A 197 -4.05 7.86 -15.47
N HIS A 198 -5.35 8.08 -15.66
CA HIS A 198 -6.38 7.35 -14.94
C HIS A 198 -6.37 5.86 -15.32
N LEU A 199 -6.29 5.54 -16.62
CA LEU A 199 -6.20 4.16 -17.10
C LEU A 199 -4.96 3.43 -16.58
N ALA A 200 -3.81 4.10 -16.61
CA ALA A 200 -2.57 3.52 -16.12
C ALA A 200 -2.58 3.38 -14.60
N TYR A 201 -2.97 4.44 -13.88
CA TYR A 201 -2.80 4.52 -12.43
C TYR A 201 -3.91 3.83 -11.63
N TYR A 202 -5.18 4.05 -11.98
CA TYR A 202 -6.31 3.53 -11.20
C TYR A 202 -6.89 2.25 -11.79
N GLU A 203 -6.97 2.16 -13.12
CA GLU A 203 -7.51 0.98 -13.78
C GLU A 203 -6.45 -0.10 -14.05
N GLY A 204 -5.19 0.18 -13.76
CA GLY A 204 -4.10 -0.80 -13.80
C GLY A 204 -3.79 -1.36 -15.19
N TYR A 205 -4.18 -0.65 -16.26
CA TYR A 205 -3.82 -1.05 -17.62
C TYR A 205 -2.34 -0.77 -17.88
N THR A 206 -1.68 -1.70 -18.57
CA THR A 206 -0.35 -1.53 -19.16
C THR A 206 -0.41 -0.57 -20.35
N ILE A 207 0.73 -0.05 -20.78
CA ILE A 207 0.80 0.85 -21.94
C ILE A 207 0.23 0.16 -23.19
N ASP A 208 0.51 -1.13 -23.37
CA ASP A 208 0.02 -1.94 -24.48
C ASP A 208 -1.50 -2.12 -24.41
N GLU A 209 -2.05 -2.48 -23.24
CA GLU A 209 -3.50 -2.61 -23.10
C GLU A 209 -4.24 -1.27 -23.27
N ILE A 210 -3.64 -0.14 -22.89
CA ILE A 210 -4.19 1.20 -23.17
C ILE A 210 -4.18 1.47 -24.68
N ALA A 211 -3.09 1.10 -25.38
CA ALA A 211 -2.97 1.27 -26.82
C ALA A 211 -4.07 0.50 -27.56
N ASP A 212 -4.27 -0.77 -27.17
CA ASP A 212 -5.33 -1.63 -27.70
C ASP A 212 -6.72 -1.05 -27.38
N LYS A 213 -6.95 -0.64 -26.13
CA LYS A 213 -8.24 -0.08 -25.68
C LYS A 213 -8.63 1.19 -26.43
N LEU A 214 -7.65 2.05 -26.73
CA LEU A 214 -7.88 3.34 -27.39
C LEU A 214 -7.72 3.26 -28.92
N ASN A 215 -7.31 2.11 -29.45
CA ASN A 215 -6.98 1.91 -30.86
C ASN A 215 -5.97 2.95 -31.39
N VAL A 216 -4.88 3.13 -30.65
CA VAL A 216 -3.78 4.04 -31.00
C VAL A 216 -2.42 3.32 -30.83
N PRO A 217 -1.34 3.74 -31.51
CA PRO A 217 -0.03 3.10 -31.36
C PRO A 217 0.51 3.19 -29.92
N VAL A 218 1.23 2.14 -29.48
CA VAL A 218 1.87 2.05 -28.15
C VAL A 218 2.78 3.24 -27.87
N GLU A 219 3.55 3.68 -28.88
CA GLU A 219 4.44 4.84 -28.80
C GLU A 219 3.67 6.14 -28.53
N THR A 220 2.44 6.24 -29.05
CA THR A 220 1.57 7.38 -28.80
C THR A 220 1.13 7.40 -27.34
N VAL A 221 0.68 6.26 -26.79
CA VAL A 221 0.32 6.15 -25.38
C VAL A 221 1.51 6.47 -24.48
N ARG A 222 2.67 5.86 -24.75
CA ARG A 222 3.91 6.11 -24.00
C ARG A 222 4.26 7.60 -23.98
N SER A 223 4.22 8.25 -25.14
CA SER A 223 4.48 9.68 -25.26
C SER A 223 3.45 10.51 -24.50
N LYS A 224 2.16 10.15 -24.53
CA LYS A 224 1.10 10.86 -23.79
C LYS A 224 1.25 10.73 -22.28
N VAL A 225 1.57 9.54 -21.77
CA VAL A 225 1.82 9.31 -20.34
C VAL A 225 3.04 10.12 -19.88
N MET A 226 4.15 10.05 -20.61
CA MET A 226 5.36 10.81 -20.26
C MET A 226 5.12 12.32 -20.28
N ASN A 227 4.44 12.83 -21.31
CA ASN A 227 4.09 14.24 -21.38
C ASN A 227 3.13 14.67 -20.26
N ALA A 228 2.20 13.80 -19.84
CA ALA A 228 1.32 14.07 -18.70
C ALA A 228 2.11 14.19 -17.39
N LEU A 229 3.07 13.28 -17.15
CA LEU A 229 3.94 13.30 -15.97
C LEU A 229 4.88 14.52 -15.96
N HIS A 230 5.48 14.87 -17.11
CA HIS A 230 6.29 16.09 -17.23
C HIS A 230 5.45 17.35 -16.98
N SER A 231 4.26 17.44 -17.57
CA SER A 231 3.35 18.57 -17.35
C SER A 231 2.98 18.70 -15.87
N LEU A 232 2.69 17.56 -15.21
CA LEU A 232 2.37 17.53 -13.79
C LEU A 232 3.54 18.06 -12.94
N ARG A 233 4.77 17.60 -13.22
CA ARG A 233 5.98 18.08 -12.56
C ARG A 233 6.17 19.58 -12.76
N ASP A 234 6.07 20.06 -13.99
CA ASP A 234 6.26 21.48 -14.32
C ASP A 234 5.24 22.38 -13.60
N PHE A 235 3.98 21.95 -13.52
CA PHE A 235 2.94 22.67 -12.79
C PHE A 235 3.13 22.66 -11.27
N MET A 236 3.84 21.67 -10.73
CA MET A 236 4.19 21.61 -9.32
C MET A 236 5.42 22.45 -8.97
N VAL A 237 6.38 22.61 -9.89
CA VAL A 237 7.63 23.38 -9.68
C VAL A 237 7.44 24.88 -9.92
N LYS A 238 6.55 25.27 -10.85
CA LYS A 238 6.28 26.68 -11.17
C LYS A 238 5.42 27.43 -10.13
N GLU A 239 5.10 26.81 -8.99
CA GLU A 239 4.32 27.38 -7.85
C GLU A 239 5.11 27.40 -6.54
#